data_AF-A1ZGP6-F1
#
_entry.id   AF-A1ZGP6-F1
#
_cell.length_a   1.000
_cell.length_b   1.000
_cell.length_c   1.000
_cell.angle_alpha   90.00
_cell.angle_beta   90.00
_cell.angle_gamma   90.00
#
_symmetry.space_group_name_H-M   'P 1'
#
loop_
_entity.id
_entity.type
_entity.pdbx_description
1 polymer ?
#
loop_
_entity_poly.entity_id
_entity_poly.type
_entity_poly.pdbx_seq_one_letter_code
_entity_poly.pdbx_strand_id
1 'polypeptide(L)' 'MLGIFKKKTAKQKLEAKYQKLLKEAYDLSTTNRMASDQKQAEAAEVLKQIEAME' A
#
# COMPACT_ATOMS: atom_id res chain seq x y z
N MET A 1 30.29 -1.29 -3.49
CA MET A 1 29.66 -2.37 -4.27
C MET A 1 28.14 -2.24 -4.16
N LEU A 2 27.47 -1.64 -5.15
CA LEU A 2 26.01 -1.38 -5.13
C LEU A 2 25.29 -2.18 -6.23
N GLY A 3 25.57 -3.48 -6.27
CA GLY A 3 25.20 -4.34 -7.39
C GLY A 3 23.97 -5.22 -7.13
N ILE A 4 22.82 -4.66 -6.74
CA ILE A 4 21.59 -5.46 -6.61
C ILE A 4 20.34 -4.64 -6.98
N PHE A 5 20.14 -4.36 -8.28
CA PHE A 5 18.80 -4.07 -8.81
C PHE A 5 17.98 -5.38 -8.84
N LYS A 6 17.60 -5.90 -7.68
CA LYS A 6 16.57 -6.94 -7.58
C LYS A 6 15.28 -6.29 -8.06
N LYS A 7 14.71 -6.78 -9.17
CA LYS A 7 13.34 -6.43 -9.58
C LYS A 7 12.45 -6.63 -8.36
N LYS A 8 11.73 -5.58 -7.94
CA LYS A 8 10.79 -5.68 -6.81
C LYS A 8 9.87 -6.86 -7.08
N THR A 9 9.87 -7.82 -6.16
CA THR A 9 8.98 -8.99 -6.24
C THR A 9 7.53 -8.50 -6.23
N ALA A 10 6.60 -9.32 -6.72
CA ALA A 10 5.18 -8.97 -6.73
C ALA A 10 4.70 -8.53 -5.33
N LYS A 11 5.16 -9.24 -4.28
CA LYS A 11 4.96 -8.90 -2.87
C LYS A 11 5.47 -7.49 -2.51
N GLN A 12 6.72 -7.16 -2.84
CA GLN A 12 7.29 -5.82 -2.57
C GLN A 12 6.57 -4.69 -3.31
N LYS A 13 6.01 -4.95 -4.50
CA LYS A 13 5.19 -3.96 -5.20
C LYS A 13 3.85 -3.73 -4.49
N LEU A 14 3.22 -4.79 -4.01
CA LEU A 14 1.98 -4.70 -3.24
C LEU A 14 2.21 -4.02 -1.89
N GLU A 15 3.27 -4.37 -1.17
CA GLU A 15 3.64 -3.71 0.09
C GLU A 15 3.91 -2.21 -0.10
N ALA A 16 4.62 -1.83 -1.17
CA ALA A 16 4.84 -0.43 -1.50
C ALA A 16 3.52 0.29 -1.83
N LYS A 17 2.58 -0.38 -2.49
CA LYS A 17 1.25 0.16 -2.80
C LYS A 17 0.41 0.32 -1.53
N TYR A 18 0.43 -0.67 -0.65
CA TYR A 18 -0.24 -0.64 0.66
C TYR A 18 0.24 0.55 1.51
N GLN A 19 1.56 0.70 1.65
CA GLN A 19 2.17 1.81 2.39
C GLN A 19 1.78 3.17 1.80
N LYS A 20 1.75 3.27 0.46
CA LYS A 20 1.33 4.50 -0.21
C LYS A 20 -0.15 4.83 0.06
N LEU A 21 -1.03 3.85 -0.02
CA LEU A 21 -2.45 4.00 0.25
C LEU A 21 -2.74 4.39 1.71
N LEU A 22 -2.02 3.81 2.68
CA LEU A 22 -2.12 4.20 4.08
C LEU A 22 -1.68 5.65 4.31
N LYS A 23 -0.58 6.07 3.66
CA LYS A 23 -0.12 7.46 3.75
C LYS A 23 -1.13 8.43 3.14
N GLU A 24 -1.64 8.10 1.95
CA GLU A 24 -2.70 8.90 1.30
C GLU A 24 -3.97 8.96 2.17
N ALA A 25 -4.37 7.85 2.79
CA ALA A 25 -5.49 7.82 3.72
C ALA A 25 -5.25 8.72 4.94
N TYR A 26 -4.06 8.67 5.53
CA TYR A 26 -3.70 9.52 6.66
C TYR A 26 -3.73 11.00 6.28
N ASP A 27 -3.13 11.37 5.15
CA ASP A 27 -3.12 12.74 4.66
C ASP A 27 -4.56 13.22 4.38
N LEU A 28 -5.39 12.37 3.78
CA LEU A 28 -6.81 12.64 3.53
C LEU A 28 -7.66 12.63 4.80
N SER A 29 -7.27 11.96 5.88
CA SER A 29 -8.06 11.94 7.11
C SER A 29 -8.24 13.33 7.72
N THR A 30 -7.30 14.24 7.42
CA THR A 30 -7.32 15.64 7.87
C THR A 30 -8.19 16.55 7.00
N THR A 31 -8.45 16.18 5.76
CA THR A 31 -9.09 17.06 4.75
C THR A 31 -10.40 16.48 4.19
N ASN A 32 -10.48 15.17 4.03
CA ASN A 32 -11.64 14.45 3.50
C ASN A 32 -11.73 13.03 4.09
N ARG A 33 -12.54 12.90 5.15
CA ARG A 33 -12.80 11.64 5.84
C ARG A 33 -13.34 10.54 4.92
N MET A 34 -14.23 10.88 3.98
CA MET A 34 -14.82 9.91 3.07
C MET A 34 -13.77 9.32 2.11
N ALA A 35 -12.89 10.17 1.59
CA ALA A 35 -11.78 9.74 0.74
C ALA A 35 -10.74 8.94 1.53
N SER A 36 -10.48 9.31 2.79
CA SER A 36 -9.65 8.52 3.71
C SER A 36 -10.20 7.11 3.91
N ASP A 37 -11.49 6.98 4.21
CA ASP A 37 -12.13 5.68 4.44
C ASP A 37 -12.04 4.78 3.19
N GLN A 38 -12.22 5.35 1.99
CA GLN A 38 -12.03 4.63 0.73
C GLN A 38 -10.59 4.13 0.56
N LYS A 39 -9.59 4.97 0.85
CA LYS A 39 -8.18 4.62 0.74
C LYS A 39 -7.75 3.57 1.78
N GLN A 40 -8.33 3.60 2.97
CA GLN A 40 -8.14 2.54 3.96
C GLN A 40 -8.73 1.21 3.50
N ALA A 41 -9.92 1.22 2.87
CA ALA A 41 -10.51 0.02 2.29
C ALA A 41 -9.65 -0.56 1.16
N GLU A 42 -9.15 0.28 0.24
CA GLU A 42 -8.20 -0.13 -0.81
C GLU A 42 -6.92 -0.73 -0.20
N ALA A 43 -6.40 -0.14 0.87
CA ALA A 43 -5.22 -0.66 1.57
C ALA A 43 -5.50 -2.05 2.16
N ALA A 44 -6.67 -2.26 2.78
CA ALA A 44 -7.07 -3.55 3.35
C ALA A 44 -7.20 -4.64 2.27
N GLU A 45 -7.69 -4.31 1.07
CA GLU A 45 -7.72 -5.25 -0.06
C GLU A 45 -6.32 -5.62 -0.55
N VAL A 46 -5.41 -4.64 -0.62
CA VAL A 46 -4.01 -4.90 -0.98
C VAL A 46 -3.33 -5.79 0.07
N LEU A 47 -3.62 -5.58 1.36
CA LEU A 47 -3.11 -6.43 2.43
C LEU A 47 -3.57 -7.88 2.25
N LYS A 48 -4.86 -8.10 1.97
CA LYS A 48 -5.39 -9.45 1.66
C LYS A 48 -4.70 -10.10 0.47
N GLN A 49 -4.36 -9.32 -0.56
CA GLN A 49 -3.60 -9.83 -1.71
C GLN A 49 -2.18 -10.22 -1.31
N ILE A 50 -1.54 -9.48 -0.41
CA ILE A 50 -0.20 -9.81 0.12
C ILE A 50 -0.26 -11.11 0.92
N GLU A 51 -1.24 -11.24 1.82
CA GLU A 51 -1.46 -12.44 2.64
C GLU A 51 -1.79 -13.67 1.80
N ALA A 52 -2.57 -13.51 0.72
CA ALA A 52 -2.89 -14.59 -0.21
C ALA A 52 -1.69 -15.05 -1.07
N MET A 53 -0.60 -14.27 -1.11
CA MET A 53 0.65 -14.60 -1.81
C MET A 53 1.75 -15.12 -0.86
N GLU A 54 1.46 -15.20 0.44
CA GLU A 54 2.35 -15.72 1.48
C GLU A 54 2.14 -17.21 1.71
#